data_AF-E4YPC0-F1
#
_entry.id   AF-E4YPC0-F1
#
_cell.length_a   1.000
_cell.length_b   1.000
_cell.length_c   1.000
_cell.angle_alpha   90.00
_cell.angle_beta   90.00
_cell.angle_gamma   90.00
#
_symmetry.space_group_name_H-M   'P 1'
#
loop_
_entity.id
_entity.type
_entity.pdbx_description
1 polymer ?
#
loop_
_entity_poly.entity_id
_entity_poly.type
_entity_poly.pdbx_seq_one_letter_code
_entity_poly.pdbx_strand_id
1 'polypeptide(L)'
;MNILLTLLFYLIPFGVWLTGKLIGEPILTWIGFGLGLLFTILSYVFAQNKNKEQKNRERDQEAAQQPLQTELDSSVDNSRAKAKYQSTADSPDELSFEVGQTFYEIRKDPEHEGWYYAKMKDPKTGEEKNGLVAGPFISFY
;
A
#
# COMPACT_ATOMS: atom_id res chain seq x y z
N MET A 1 -25.43 18.28 -32.88
CA MET A 1 -25.63 17.29 -33.97
C MET A 1 -25.13 17.93 -35.25
N ASN A 2 -23.89 17.63 -35.66
CA ASN A 2 -23.18 18.34 -36.73
C ASN A 2 -23.51 17.75 -38.10
N ILE A 3 -24.28 18.49 -38.90
CA ILE A 3 -24.72 18.15 -40.26
C ILE A 3 -23.53 17.93 -41.23
N LEU A 4 -22.37 18.48 -40.90
CA LEU A 4 -21.12 18.31 -41.66
C LEU A 4 -20.58 16.87 -41.63
N LEU A 5 -20.85 16.11 -40.55
CA LEU A 5 -20.36 14.73 -40.41
C LEU A 5 -21.21 13.74 -41.22
N THR A 6 -22.51 14.02 -41.39
CA THR A 6 -23.43 13.16 -42.14
C THR A 6 -23.20 13.23 -43.66
N LEU A 7 -22.81 14.40 -44.18
CA LEU A 7 -22.47 14.58 -45.59
C LEU A 7 -21.20 13.83 -46.00
N LEU A 8 -20.24 13.68 -45.08
CA LEU A 8 -18.98 12.97 -45.34
C LEU A 8 -19.20 11.46 -45.51
N PHE A 9 -20.17 10.87 -44.81
CA PHE A 9 -20.51 9.44 -44.94
C PHE A 9 -21.30 9.11 -46.22
N TYR A 10 -21.99 10.08 -46.82
CA TYR A 10 -22.80 9.85 -48.02
C TYR A 10 -22.01 9.96 -49.34
N LEU A 11 -20.83 10.60 -49.32
CA LEU A 11 -19.96 10.73 -50.50
C LEU A 11 -18.98 9.56 -50.70
N ILE A 12 -18.74 8.75 -49.67
CA ILE A 12 -17.82 7.60 -49.74
C ILE A 12 -18.37 6.41 -50.55
N PRO A 13 -19.67 6.04 -50.53
CA PRO A 13 -20.12 4.90 -51.32
C PRO A 13 -20.25 5.19 -52.84
N PHE A 14 -20.19 6.45 -53.29
CA PHE A 14 -20.33 6.78 -54.72
C PHE A 14 -19.03 6.60 -55.52
N GLY A 15 -17.86 6.67 -54.87
CA GLY A 15 -16.57 6.45 -55.53
C GLY A 15 -16.24 4.98 -55.80
N VAL A 16 -16.89 4.06 -55.08
CA VAL A 16 -16.59 2.61 -55.14
C VAL A 16 -17.36 1.91 -56.27
N TRP A 17 -18.39 2.54 -56.84
CA TRP A 17 -19.16 1.93 -57.94
C TRP A 17 -18.56 2.15 -59.34
N LEU A 18 -17.64 3.10 -59.51
CA LEU A 18 -17.07 3.41 -60.84
C LEU A 18 -15.73 2.72 -61.14
N THR A 19 -15.05 2.13 -60.15
CA THR A 19 -13.73 1.49 -60.34
C THR A 19 -13.79 -0.04 -60.40
N GLY A 20 -14.98 -0.65 -60.28
CA GLY A 20 -15.17 -2.09 -60.26
C GLY A 20 -15.11 -2.82 -61.62
N LYS A 21 -14.55 -2.21 -62.68
CA LYS A 21 -14.59 -2.82 -64.02
C LYS A 21 -13.27 -2.84 -64.80
N LEU A 22 -12.10 -2.79 -64.17
CA LEU A 22 -10.87 -2.90 -64.99
C LEU A 22 -9.65 -3.65 -64.45
N ILE A 23 -9.49 -3.95 -63.17
CA ILE A 23 -8.28 -4.68 -62.74
C ILE A 23 -8.67 -5.69 -61.65
N GLY A 24 -8.42 -6.96 -61.95
CA GLY A 24 -8.70 -8.08 -61.08
C GLY A 24 -7.84 -8.10 -59.82
N GLU A 25 -8.24 -9.00 -58.94
CA GLU A 25 -7.56 -9.58 -57.77
C GLU A 25 -8.19 -9.26 -56.40
N PRO A 26 -8.74 -10.26 -55.70
CA PRO A 26 -9.35 -10.11 -54.37
C PRO A 26 -8.32 -10.14 -53.22
N ILE A 27 -7.04 -9.82 -53.48
CA ILE A 27 -5.95 -10.00 -52.52
C ILE A 27 -5.68 -8.73 -51.70
N LEU A 28 -5.96 -7.54 -52.26
CA LEU A 28 -5.59 -6.26 -51.63
C LEU A 28 -6.52 -5.82 -50.49
N THR A 29 -7.74 -6.36 -50.39
CA THR A 29 -8.72 -6.01 -49.35
C THR A 29 -8.47 -6.71 -48.01
N TRP A 30 -7.76 -7.84 -48.01
CA TRP A 30 -7.48 -8.61 -46.79
C TRP A 30 -6.30 -8.05 -45.97
N ILE A 31 -5.31 -7.45 -46.64
CA ILE A 31 -4.14 -6.83 -46.00
C ILE A 31 -4.55 -5.58 -45.19
N GLY A 32 -5.52 -4.80 -45.69
CA GLY A 32 -6.05 -3.63 -44.99
C GLY A 32 -6.81 -3.95 -43.70
N PHE A 33 -7.56 -5.06 -43.67
CA PHE A 33 -8.30 -5.50 -42.47
C PHE A 33 -7.36 -5.98 -41.36
N GLY A 34 -6.29 -6.71 -41.71
CA GLY A 34 -5.29 -7.18 -40.74
C GLY A 34 -4.52 -6.03 -40.07
N LEU A 35 -4.15 -5.00 -40.82
CA LEU A 35 -3.47 -3.81 -40.31
C LEU A 35 -4.38 -2.95 -39.41
N GLY A 36 -5.68 -2.84 -39.74
CA GLY A 36 -6.65 -2.13 -38.90
C GLY A 36 -6.87 -2.81 -37.54
N LEU A 37 -6.93 -4.15 -37.49
CA LEU A 37 -7.01 -4.90 -36.23
C LEU A 37 -5.73 -4.73 -35.39
N LEU A 38 -4.56 -4.78 -36.02
CA LEU A 38 -3.28 -4.58 -35.33
C LEU A 38 -3.20 -3.17 -34.70
N PHE A 39 -3.60 -2.13 -35.45
CA PHE A 39 -3.60 -0.76 -34.95
C PHE A 39 -4.58 -0.56 -33.78
N THR A 40 -5.73 -1.24 -33.82
CA THR A 40 -6.72 -1.22 -32.74
C THR A 40 -6.19 -1.88 -31.47
N ILE A 41 -5.54 -3.04 -31.59
CA ILE A 41 -4.93 -3.75 -30.47
C ILE A 41 -3.77 -2.94 -29.87
N LEU A 42 -2.89 -2.36 -30.70
CA LEU A 42 -1.82 -1.48 -30.23
C LEU A 42 -2.38 -0.24 -29.51
N SER A 43 -3.40 0.40 -30.06
CA SER A 43 -4.06 1.54 -29.41
C SER A 43 -4.68 1.15 -28.06
N TYR A 44 -5.28 -0.04 -27.98
CA TYR A 44 -5.86 -0.57 -26.74
C TYR A 44 -4.80 -0.87 -25.68
N VAL A 45 -3.70 -1.53 -26.04
CA VAL A 45 -2.59 -1.82 -25.12
C VAL A 45 -1.90 -0.54 -24.66
N PHE A 46 -1.70 0.43 -25.56
CA PHE A 46 -1.12 1.72 -25.21
C PHE A 46 -2.01 2.54 -24.27
N ALA A 47 -3.33 2.52 -24.47
CA ALA A 47 -4.30 3.14 -23.56
C ALA A 47 -4.30 2.48 -22.16
N GLN A 48 -4.20 1.14 -22.10
CA GLN A 48 -4.05 0.41 -20.84
C GLN A 48 -2.74 0.74 -20.13
N ASN A 49 -1.64 0.93 -20.87
CA ASN A 49 -0.35 1.28 -20.28
C ASN A 49 -0.36 2.70 -19.68
N LYS A 50 -0.95 3.68 -20.37
CA LYS A 50 -1.10 5.05 -19.83
C LYS A 50 -1.93 5.09 -18.55
N ASN A 51 -2.98 4.27 -18.46
CA ASN A 51 -3.83 4.21 -17.26
C ASN A 51 -3.04 3.67 -16.05
N LYS A 52 -2.17 2.68 -16.24
CA LYS A 52 -1.28 2.19 -15.18
C LYS A 52 -0.27 3.25 -14.71
N GLU A 53 0.31 4.00 -15.65
CA GLU A 53 1.22 5.09 -15.30
C GLU A 53 0.53 6.23 -14.56
N GLN A 54 -0.70 6.59 -14.94
CA GLN A 54 -1.49 7.59 -14.23
C GLN A 54 -1.88 7.12 -12.83
N LYS A 55 -2.34 5.87 -12.69
CA LYS A 55 -2.66 5.29 -11.38
C LYS A 55 -1.44 5.18 -10.45
N ASN A 56 -0.24 4.98 -11.01
CA ASN A 56 0.99 5.00 -10.23
C ASN A 56 1.37 6.41 -9.81
N ARG A 57 1.26 7.40 -10.71
CA ARG A 57 1.53 8.81 -10.38
C ARG A 57 0.52 9.37 -9.37
N GLU A 58 -0.74 8.95 -9.44
CA GLU A 58 -1.77 9.29 -8.44
C GLU A 58 -1.46 8.64 -7.09
N ARG A 59 -1.00 7.37 -7.04
CA ARG A 59 -0.50 6.76 -5.80
C ARG A 59 0.73 7.46 -5.25
N ASP A 60 1.66 7.89 -6.10
CA ASP A 60 2.87 8.59 -5.67
C ASP A 60 2.55 10.01 -5.19
N GLN A 61 1.52 10.65 -5.77
CA GLN A 61 1.00 11.95 -5.33
C GLN A 61 0.12 11.84 -4.07
N GLU A 62 -0.66 10.77 -3.90
CA GLU A 62 -1.36 10.45 -2.65
C GLU A 62 -0.37 10.04 -1.55
N ALA A 63 0.72 9.35 -1.86
CA ALA A 63 1.81 9.07 -0.92
C ALA A 63 2.61 10.34 -0.56
N ALA A 64 2.68 11.33 -1.47
CA ALA A 64 3.30 12.63 -1.20
C ALA A 64 2.37 13.64 -0.50
N GLN A 65 1.05 13.42 -0.54
CA GLN A 65 0.04 14.23 0.16
C GLN A 65 -0.55 13.54 1.39
N GLN A 66 -0.20 12.27 1.65
CA GLN A 66 -0.30 11.74 2.99
C GLN A 66 0.51 12.68 3.88
N PRO A 67 -0.11 13.33 4.89
CA PRO A 67 0.69 13.98 5.92
C PRO A 67 1.66 12.91 6.40
N LEU A 68 2.88 13.34 6.73
CA LEU A 68 3.89 12.55 7.41
C LEU A 68 3.26 11.92 8.67
N GLN A 69 2.47 10.86 8.49
CA GLN A 69 2.02 9.94 9.51
C GLN A 69 3.26 9.09 9.71
N THR A 70 4.19 9.67 10.47
CA THR A 70 4.71 9.00 11.64
C THR A 70 3.63 8.03 12.12
N GLU A 71 3.66 6.77 11.68
CA GLU A 71 3.15 5.65 12.46
C GLU A 71 4.05 5.54 13.71
N LEU A 72 4.11 6.60 14.51
CA LEU A 72 3.85 6.46 15.91
C LEU A 72 2.34 6.25 15.94
N ASP A 73 1.92 5.02 15.70
CA ASP A 73 0.78 4.49 16.45
C ASP A 73 1.23 4.37 17.91
N SER A 74 1.62 5.50 18.50
CA SER A 74 1.51 5.73 19.92
C SER A 74 0.07 6.18 20.11
N SER A 75 -0.88 5.26 19.92
CA SER A 75 -1.71 5.01 21.09
C SER A 75 -0.71 4.82 22.22
N VAL A 76 -0.48 5.91 22.97
CA VAL A 76 0.12 5.81 24.29
C VAL A 76 -0.95 5.05 25.04
N ASP A 77 -0.93 3.74 24.83
CA ASP A 77 -1.69 2.78 25.57
C ASP A 77 -1.13 3.04 26.96
N ASN A 78 -1.90 3.77 27.76
CA ASN A 78 -1.61 4.01 29.17
C ASN A 78 -1.80 2.70 29.95
N SER A 79 -1.40 1.61 29.32
CA SER A 79 -1.39 0.24 29.75
C SER A 79 -0.43 0.18 30.92
N ARG A 80 -1.03 0.00 32.09
CA ARG A 80 -0.32 -0.33 33.31
C ARG A 80 -0.34 -1.83 33.46
N ALA A 81 0.72 -2.36 34.03
CA ALA A 81 0.77 -3.76 34.38
C ALA A 81 1.43 -3.94 35.73
N LYS A 82 1.14 -5.09 36.33
CA LYS A 82 1.69 -5.48 37.62
C LYS A 82 2.46 -6.79 37.49
N ALA A 83 3.61 -6.89 38.14
CA ALA A 83 4.38 -8.13 38.21
C ALA A 83 3.58 -9.20 38.98
N LYS A 84 3.31 -10.33 38.34
CA LYS A 84 2.73 -11.53 38.95
C LYS A 84 3.80 -12.37 39.67
N TYR A 85 5.02 -12.34 39.15
CA TYR A 85 6.17 -13.11 39.63
C TYR A 85 7.38 -12.19 39.80
N GLN A 86 8.35 -12.58 40.63
CA GLN A 86 9.64 -11.90 40.66
C GLN A 86 10.47 -12.29 39.45
N SER A 87 11.33 -11.38 39.00
CA SER A 87 12.31 -11.65 37.94
C SER A 87 13.66 -11.05 38.30
N THR A 88 14.72 -11.76 37.96
CA THR A 88 16.10 -11.25 37.96
C THR A 88 16.53 -11.16 36.51
N ALA A 89 17.08 -10.01 36.13
CA ALA A 89 17.51 -9.76 34.76
C ALA A 89 18.71 -10.65 34.40
N ASP A 90 18.59 -11.37 33.29
CA ASP A 90 19.68 -12.18 32.74
C ASP A 90 20.54 -11.37 31.77
N SER A 91 20.01 -10.26 31.25
CA SER A 91 20.64 -9.33 30.31
C SER A 91 20.57 -7.88 30.83
N PRO A 92 21.54 -6.99 30.50
CA PRO A 92 21.48 -5.58 30.90
C PRO A 92 20.24 -4.82 30.40
N ASP A 93 19.60 -5.31 29.33
CA ASP A 93 18.39 -4.69 28.77
C ASP A 93 17.10 -5.15 29.48
N GLU A 94 17.19 -6.16 30.34
CA GLU A 94 16.05 -6.70 31.11
C GLU A 94 15.87 -6.01 32.45
N LEU A 95 14.62 -5.94 32.91
CA LEU A 95 14.29 -5.41 34.22
C LEU A 95 14.31 -6.52 35.29
N SER A 96 15.00 -6.25 36.39
CA SER A 96 14.82 -6.99 37.65
C SER A 96 13.71 -6.35 38.47
N PHE A 97 12.76 -7.15 38.96
CA PHE A 97 11.60 -6.64 39.69
C PHE A 97 11.06 -7.66 40.69
N GLU A 98 10.42 -7.16 41.74
CA GLU A 98 9.76 -7.96 42.76
C GLU A 98 8.27 -8.16 42.42
N VAL A 99 7.64 -9.15 43.07
CA VAL A 99 6.20 -9.41 42.90
C VAL A 99 5.41 -8.16 43.27
N GLY A 100 4.45 -7.79 42.42
CA GLY A 100 3.58 -6.65 42.64
C GLY A 100 4.14 -5.30 42.20
N GLN A 101 5.35 -5.25 41.64
CA GLN A 101 5.91 -4.06 41.02
C GLN A 101 5.00 -3.55 39.90
N THR A 102 4.82 -2.22 39.84
CA THR A 102 4.01 -1.56 38.81
C THR A 102 4.87 -1.09 37.65
N PHE A 103 4.37 -1.35 36.44
CA PHE A 103 4.94 -0.92 35.18
C PHE A 103 4.02 0.08 34.48
N TYR A 104 4.61 1.00 33.73
CA TYR A 104 3.93 2.02 32.94
C TYR A 104 4.65 2.26 31.61
N GLU A 105 3.96 2.95 30.69
CA GLU A 105 4.43 3.19 29.32
C GLU A 105 4.82 1.88 28.61
N ILE A 106 3.98 0.84 28.76
CA ILE A 106 4.28 -0.49 28.27
C ILE A 106 4.06 -0.55 26.76
N ARG A 107 5.06 -1.02 26.02
CA ARG A 107 5.04 -1.19 24.56
C ARG A 107 5.48 -2.60 24.20
N LYS A 108 4.86 -3.20 23.18
CA LYS A 108 5.31 -4.50 22.66
C LYS A 108 6.68 -4.32 22.00
N ASP A 109 7.58 -5.27 22.24
CA ASP A 109 8.85 -5.31 21.54
C ASP A 109 8.62 -5.88 20.12
N PRO A 110 9.06 -5.20 19.04
CA PRO A 110 8.84 -5.65 17.67
C PRO A 110 9.77 -6.81 17.26
N GLU A 111 10.89 -7.01 17.97
CA GLU A 111 11.90 -8.01 17.63
C GLU A 111 11.69 -9.33 18.39
N HIS A 112 11.11 -9.27 19.60
CA HIS A 112 10.94 -10.40 20.49
C HIS A 112 9.47 -10.60 20.87
N GLU A 113 8.81 -11.56 20.20
CA GLU A 113 7.41 -11.89 20.50
C GLU A 113 7.23 -12.29 21.97
N GLY A 114 6.21 -11.70 22.61
CA GLY A 114 5.92 -11.95 24.02
C GLY A 114 6.72 -11.10 25.01
N TRP A 115 7.59 -10.23 24.53
CA TRP A 115 8.31 -9.25 25.35
C TRP A 115 7.72 -7.85 25.22
N TYR A 116 7.91 -7.08 26.29
CA TYR A 116 7.43 -5.71 26.37
C TYR A 116 8.54 -4.81 26.88
N TYR A 117 8.69 -3.65 26.28
CA TYR A 117 9.44 -2.55 26.86
C TYR A 117 8.56 -1.84 27.89
N ALA A 118 9.07 -1.63 29.09
CA ALA A 118 8.33 -1.00 30.18
C ALA A 118 9.22 -0.10 31.03
N LYS A 119 8.59 0.83 31.74
CA LYS A 119 9.22 1.63 32.78
C LYS A 119 8.69 1.23 34.16
N MET A 120 9.57 1.29 35.15
CA MET A 120 9.23 1.08 36.56
C MET A 120 10.00 2.04 37.45
N LYS A 121 9.47 2.31 38.64
CA LYS A 121 10.19 3.01 39.69
C LYS A 121 10.74 1.99 40.67
N ASP A 122 12.05 2.03 40.93
CA ASP A 122 12.68 1.21 41.95
C ASP A 122 12.12 1.60 43.33
N PRO A 123 11.55 0.67 44.10
CA PRO A 123 10.95 0.99 45.39
C PRO A 123 11.99 1.35 46.46
N LYS A 124 13.26 0.97 46.29
CA LYS A 124 14.34 1.21 47.26
C LYS A 124 15.03 2.55 46.99
N THR A 125 15.33 2.85 45.73
CA THR A 125 16.07 4.07 45.35
C THR A 125 15.16 5.19 44.87
N GLY A 126 13.93 4.87 44.43
CA GLY A 126 13.02 5.81 43.80
C GLY A 126 13.43 6.20 42.37
N GLU A 127 14.48 5.59 41.81
CA GLU A 127 14.94 5.84 40.46
C GLU A 127 14.00 5.20 39.43
N GLU A 128 13.83 5.88 38.30
CA GLU A 128 13.15 5.30 37.15
C GLU A 128 14.11 4.37 36.40
N LYS A 129 13.64 3.16 36.10
CA LYS A 129 14.34 2.15 35.31
C LYS A 129 13.46 1.77 34.13
N ASN A 130 14.10 1.53 33.00
CA ASN A 130 13.44 1.09 31.78
C ASN A 130 14.13 -0.15 31.24
N GLY A 131 13.38 -1.02 30.59
CA GLY A 131 13.92 -2.22 29.98
C GLY A 131 12.83 -3.21 29.60
N LEU A 132 13.28 -4.41 29.28
CA LEU A 132 12.45 -5.50 28.80
C LEU A 132 11.84 -6.30 29.95
N VAL A 133 10.58 -6.68 29.77
CA VAL A 133 9.83 -7.57 30.66
C VAL A 133 9.08 -8.62 29.86
N ALA A 134 9.18 -9.87 30.31
CA ALA A 134 8.47 -10.97 29.70
C ALA A 134 6.95 -10.88 30.00
N GLY A 135 6.12 -10.91 28.96
CA GLY A 135 4.66 -10.89 29.04
C GLY A 135 4.05 -11.88 30.04
N PRO A 136 4.52 -13.13 30.13
CA PRO A 136 4.02 -14.10 31.10
C PRO A 136 4.17 -13.66 32.57
N PHE A 137 5.10 -12.75 32.87
CA PHE A 137 5.40 -12.27 34.23
C PHE A 137 4.52 -11.09 34.66
N ILE A 138 3.80 -10.47 33.73
CA ILE A 138 2.98 -9.28 34.00
C ILE A 138 1.49 -9.53 33.79
N SER A 139 0.66 -8.72 34.44
CA SER A 139 -0.79 -8.65 34.24
C SER A 139 -1.20 -7.21 33.99
N PHE A 140 -1.83 -6.94 32.86
CA PHE A 140 -2.41 -5.65 32.54
C PHE A 140 -3.67 -5.39 33.39
N TYR A 141 -3.94 -4.13 33.70
CA TYR A 141 -5.11 -3.69 34.47
C TYR A 141 -5.50 -2.24 34.18
#